data_AF-A0A496TBZ0-F1
#
_entry.id   AF-A0A496TBZ0-F1
#
_cell.length_a   1.000
_cell.length_b   1.000
_cell.length_c   1.000
_cell.angle_alpha   90.00
_cell.angle_beta   90.00
_cell.angle_gamma   90.00
#
_symmetry.space_group_name_H-M   'P 1'
#
loop_
_entity.id
_entity.type
_entity.pdbx_description
1 polymer ?
#
loop_
_entity_poly.entity_id
_entity_poly.type
_entity_poly.pdbx_seq_one_letter_code
_entity_poly.pdbx_strand_id
1 'polypeptide(L)'
;MGEPYKRKISCLVSDFFRVVIACMTIMVVMFFLRGLQEWLLNSKNYQLRKVVIKGSRFLSAKEILSNTDLCSQIDILHVNLTEVERQIRRNPFIASVYVTKRFPAAIEIEISERLPVAYVNGTELMSVDSKGVILPLPKSGSVRDLPVITGIKKLTGKPGQQTVNDTLLQAVEILTKCPKSL
;
A
#
# COMPACT_ATOMS: atom_id res chain seq x y z
N MET A 1 71.37 4.85 39.34
CA MET A 1 70.81 5.92 38.48
C MET A 1 69.80 5.42 37.43
N GLY A 2 69.05 4.30 37.65
CA GLY A 2 68.20 3.70 36.60
C GLY A 2 66.70 3.52 36.93
N GLU A 3 66.27 3.85 38.15
CA GLU A 3 64.89 3.65 38.64
C GLU A 3 63.80 4.52 37.95
N PRO A 4 64.01 5.83 37.67
CA PRO A 4 62.93 6.66 37.12
C PRO A 4 62.65 6.40 35.62
N TYR A 5 63.60 5.81 34.89
CA TYR A 5 63.48 5.52 33.46
C TYR A 5 62.62 4.28 33.18
N LYS A 6 62.77 3.21 33.98
CA LYS A 6 61.98 1.98 33.86
C LYS A 6 60.48 2.20 34.11
N ARG A 7 60.11 3.10 35.05
CA ARG A 7 58.71 3.43 35.35
C ARG A 7 58.00 4.15 34.20
N LYS A 8 58.68 5.09 33.51
CA LYS A 8 58.12 5.80 32.36
C LYS A 8 57.86 4.88 31.16
N ILE A 9 58.79 3.97 30.86
CA ILE A 9 58.63 2.98 29.76
C ILE A 9 57.51 2.00 30.09
N SER A 10 57.42 1.51 31.33
CA SER A 10 56.35 0.59 31.74
C SER A 10 54.95 1.21 31.60
N CYS A 11 54.81 2.51 31.89
CA CYS A 11 53.54 3.24 31.71
C CYS A 11 53.19 3.39 30.23
N LEU A 12 54.16 3.82 29.41
CA LEU A 12 54.00 4.04 27.97
C LEU A 12 53.66 2.73 27.22
N VAL A 13 54.26 1.61 27.64
CA VAL A 13 53.94 0.26 27.12
C VAL A 13 52.55 -0.20 27.55
N SER A 14 52.11 0.11 28.78
CA SER A 14 50.76 -0.24 29.25
C SER A 14 49.65 0.57 28.58
N ASP A 15 49.89 1.85 28.29
CA ASP A 15 48.96 2.70 27.55
C ASP A 15 48.86 2.27 26.08
N PHE A 16 50.00 1.91 25.47
CA PHE A 16 50.03 1.31 24.15
C PHE A 16 49.23 -0.01 24.10
N PHE A 17 49.42 -0.90 25.08
CA PHE A 17 48.70 -2.17 25.15
C PHE A 17 47.19 -1.99 25.36
N ARG A 18 46.77 -1.00 26.17
CA ARG A 18 45.37 -0.63 26.36
C ARG A 18 44.73 -0.14 25.07
N VAL A 19 45.43 0.70 24.30
CA VAL A 19 44.97 1.18 22.99
C VAL A 19 44.84 0.02 21.99
N VAL A 20 45.81 -0.91 21.96
CA VAL A 20 45.76 -2.09 21.09
C VAL A 20 44.57 -3.00 21.43
N ILE A 21 44.32 -3.26 22.72
CA ILE A 21 43.14 -4.04 23.16
C ILE A 21 41.85 -3.32 22.79
N ALA A 22 41.76 -2.01 23.02
CA ALA A 22 40.58 -1.23 22.64
C ALA A 22 40.31 -1.34 21.13
N CYS A 23 41.33 -1.16 20.29
CA CYS A 23 41.21 -1.33 18.83
C CYS A 23 40.79 -2.75 18.43
N MET A 24 41.32 -3.79 19.09
CA MET A 24 40.95 -5.19 18.83
C MET A 24 39.49 -5.47 19.21
N THR A 25 39.04 -4.98 20.38
CA THR A 25 37.63 -5.13 20.80
C THR A 25 36.69 -4.40 19.85
N ILE A 26 37.04 -3.19 19.39
CA ILE A 26 36.26 -2.44 18.40
C ILE A 26 36.20 -3.20 17.06
N MET A 27 37.31 -3.78 16.60
CA MET A 27 37.32 -4.60 15.38
C MET A 27 36.43 -5.84 15.49
N VAL A 28 36.49 -6.53 16.63
CA VAL A 28 35.64 -7.70 16.91
C VAL A 28 34.16 -7.31 16.94
N VAL A 29 33.81 -6.22 17.65
CA VAL A 29 32.43 -5.71 17.69
C VAL A 29 31.95 -5.33 16.29
N MET A 30 32.74 -4.62 15.48
CA MET A 30 32.38 -4.30 14.10
C MET A 30 32.16 -5.54 13.22
N PHE A 31 32.97 -6.59 13.39
CA PHE A 31 32.80 -7.85 12.68
C PHE A 31 31.49 -8.53 13.03
N PHE A 32 31.15 -8.62 14.32
CA PHE A 32 29.88 -9.18 14.77
C PHE A 32 28.67 -8.36 14.30
N LEU A 33 28.76 -7.03 14.34
CA LEU A 33 27.70 -6.14 13.84
C LEU A 33 27.46 -6.32 12.34
N ARG A 34 28.53 -6.47 11.54
CA ARG A 34 28.41 -6.77 10.10
C ARG A 34 27.78 -8.12 9.83
N GLY A 35 28.23 -9.18 10.51
CA GLY A 35 27.64 -10.51 10.36
C GLY A 35 26.16 -10.55 10.77
N LEU A 36 25.79 -9.84 11.84
CA LEU A 36 24.40 -9.69 12.24
C LEU A 36 23.58 -8.93 11.21
N GLN A 37 24.14 -7.86 10.63
CA GLN A 37 23.49 -7.07 9.59
C GLN A 37 23.25 -7.90 8.32
N GLU A 38 24.23 -8.68 7.87
CA GLU A 38 24.10 -9.57 6.69
C GLU A 38 23.09 -10.70 6.95
N TRP A 39 23.08 -11.27 8.15
CA TRP A 39 22.10 -12.29 8.53
C TRP A 39 20.67 -11.71 8.58
N LEU A 40 20.51 -10.49 9.14
CA LEU A 40 19.23 -9.77 9.18
C LEU A 40 18.78 -9.26 7.81
N LEU A 41 19.70 -8.99 6.89
CA LEU A 41 19.44 -8.53 5.52
C LEU A 41 19.48 -9.66 4.49
N ASN A 42 19.56 -10.92 4.92
CA ASN A 42 19.58 -12.05 4.00
C ASN A 42 18.26 -12.08 3.21
N SER A 43 18.33 -11.65 1.94
CA SER A 43 17.19 -11.29 1.09
C SER A 43 16.18 -12.43 0.94
N LYS A 44 16.64 -13.68 0.98
CA LYS A 44 15.79 -14.87 0.89
C LYS A 44 14.67 -14.92 1.94
N ASN A 45 14.86 -14.32 3.11
CA ASN A 45 13.83 -14.32 4.16
C ASN A 45 12.71 -13.30 3.92
N TYR A 46 12.99 -12.24 3.15
CA TYR A 46 12.08 -11.12 2.90
C TYR A 46 11.44 -11.13 1.51
N GLN A 47 11.61 -12.21 0.75
CA GLN A 47 10.91 -12.37 -0.52
C GLN A 47 9.40 -12.46 -0.28
N LEU A 48 8.64 -11.68 -1.04
CA LEU A 48 7.18 -11.67 -0.98
C LEU A 48 6.63 -13.04 -1.39
N ARG A 49 6.07 -13.78 -0.42
CA ARG A 49 5.45 -15.09 -0.64
C ARG A 49 3.93 -15.04 -0.75
N LYS A 50 3.30 -14.09 -0.07
CA LYS A 50 1.84 -14.05 0.04
C LYS A 50 1.31 -12.63 0.03
N VAL A 51 0.29 -12.41 -0.80
CA VAL A 51 -0.55 -11.20 -0.75
C VAL A 51 -1.93 -11.62 -0.25
N VAL A 52 -2.39 -11.00 0.83
CA VAL A 52 -3.71 -11.24 1.41
C VAL A 52 -4.57 -10.01 1.11
N ILE A 53 -5.68 -10.21 0.42
CA ILE A 53 -6.64 -9.14 0.11
C ILE A 53 -7.87 -9.32 0.99
N LYS A 54 -8.26 -8.26 1.70
CA LYS A 54 -9.46 -8.19 2.54
C LYS A 54 -10.40 -7.10 2.03
N GLY A 55 -11.71 -7.33 2.20
CA GLY A 55 -12.75 -6.37 1.82
C GLY A 55 -13.14 -6.38 0.34
N SER A 56 -12.56 -7.29 -0.47
CA SER A 56 -13.02 -7.52 -1.84
C SER A 56 -14.31 -8.34 -1.87
N ARG A 57 -15.36 -7.84 -2.51
CA ARG A 57 -16.63 -8.55 -2.71
C ARG A 57 -17.00 -8.61 -4.18
N PHE A 58 -16.82 -7.49 -4.87
CA PHE A 58 -17.15 -7.29 -6.27
C PHE A 58 -15.92 -7.47 -7.18
N LEU A 59 -14.76 -6.96 -6.77
CA LEU A 59 -13.53 -7.04 -7.56
C LEU A 59 -12.79 -8.34 -7.28
N SER A 60 -12.28 -8.98 -8.34
CA SER A 60 -11.39 -10.12 -8.18
C SER A 60 -10.00 -9.68 -7.71
N ALA A 61 -9.29 -10.55 -6.99
CA ALA A 61 -7.91 -10.31 -6.60
C ALA A 61 -7.00 -9.94 -7.80
N LYS A 62 -7.24 -10.56 -8.96
CA LYS A 62 -6.51 -10.27 -10.20
C LYS A 62 -6.77 -8.85 -10.71
N GLU A 63 -7.99 -8.34 -10.61
CA GLU A 63 -8.33 -6.97 -11.03
C GLU A 63 -7.80 -5.90 -10.06
N ILE A 64 -7.69 -6.23 -8.78
CA ILE A 64 -7.12 -5.34 -7.77
C ILE A 64 -5.61 -5.21 -8.00
N LEU A 65 -4.94 -6.33 -8.29
CA LEU A 65 -3.49 -6.40 -8.48
C LEU A 65 -3.04 -6.11 -9.92
N SER A 66 -3.93 -5.99 -10.90
CA SER A 66 -3.56 -5.88 -12.32
C SER A 66 -2.68 -4.68 -12.65
N ASN A 67 -2.79 -3.63 -11.85
CA ASN A 67 -2.04 -2.38 -12.02
C ASN A 67 -0.91 -2.25 -11.00
N THR A 68 -0.65 -3.28 -10.21
CA THR A 68 0.39 -3.28 -9.19
C THR A 68 1.62 -4.02 -9.64
N ASP A 69 2.79 -3.51 -9.25
CA ASP A 69 4.07 -4.19 -9.51
C ASP A 69 4.36 -5.30 -8.48
N LEU A 70 3.34 -5.80 -7.75
CA LEU A 70 3.50 -6.82 -6.72
C LEU A 70 3.68 -8.21 -7.35
N CYS A 71 4.94 -8.57 -7.64
CA CYS A 71 5.33 -9.89 -8.12
C CYS A 71 5.96 -10.75 -7.01
N SER A 72 5.83 -12.08 -7.11
CA SER A 72 6.33 -13.06 -6.11
C SER A 72 7.86 -13.13 -5.94
N GLN A 73 8.63 -12.23 -6.56
CA GLN A 73 10.10 -12.20 -6.50
C GLN A 73 10.66 -10.91 -5.88
N ILE A 74 9.79 -10.04 -5.35
CA ILE A 74 10.21 -8.75 -4.81
C ILE A 74 10.47 -8.86 -3.31
N ASP A 75 11.54 -8.21 -2.85
CA ASP A 75 11.83 -8.07 -1.42
C ASP A 75 10.86 -7.09 -0.76
N ILE A 76 10.12 -7.55 0.25
CA ILE A 76 9.12 -6.72 0.95
C ILE A 76 9.73 -5.50 1.62
N LEU A 77 11.04 -5.52 1.91
CA LEU A 77 11.76 -4.38 2.48
C LEU A 77 11.77 -3.20 1.51
N HIS A 78 11.99 -3.47 0.23
CA HIS A 78 12.10 -2.46 -0.83
C HIS A 78 10.76 -2.05 -1.45
N VAL A 79 9.66 -2.75 -1.13
CA VAL A 79 8.32 -2.38 -1.61
C VAL A 79 7.91 -1.02 -1.04
N ASN A 80 7.59 -0.09 -1.94
CA ASN A 80 6.98 1.19 -1.61
C ASN A 80 5.46 1.04 -1.46
N LEU A 81 4.97 1.04 -0.21
CA LEU A 81 3.54 0.85 0.08
C LEU A 81 2.68 1.98 -0.48
N THR A 82 3.17 3.22 -0.44
CA THR A 82 2.45 4.38 -0.95
C THR A 82 2.24 4.29 -2.46
N GLU A 83 3.23 3.78 -3.20
CA GLU A 83 3.10 3.59 -4.63
C GLU A 83 2.12 2.46 -4.96
N VAL A 84 2.17 1.35 -4.23
CA VAL A 84 1.20 0.25 -4.37
C VAL A 84 -0.22 0.74 -4.08
N GLU A 85 -0.43 1.49 -2.97
CA GLU A 85 -1.73 2.10 -2.66
C GLU A 85 -2.21 3.00 -3.80
N ARG A 86 -1.33 3.84 -4.34
CA ARG A 86 -1.64 4.75 -5.45
C ARG A 86 -2.04 3.98 -6.70
N GLN A 87 -1.31 2.91 -7.03
CA GLN A 87 -1.58 2.04 -8.18
C GLN A 87 -2.95 1.36 -8.05
N ILE A 88 -3.28 0.81 -6.87
CA ILE A 88 -4.57 0.17 -6.61
C ILE A 88 -5.71 1.21 -6.69
N ARG A 89 -5.55 2.38 -6.07
CA ARG A 89 -6.55 3.47 -6.07
C ARG A 89 -6.88 4.04 -7.46
N ARG A 90 -6.08 3.75 -8.49
CA ARG A 90 -6.42 4.10 -9.88
C ARG A 90 -7.68 3.39 -10.38
N ASN A 91 -8.05 2.26 -9.78
CA ASN A 91 -9.30 1.59 -10.10
C ASN A 91 -10.48 2.41 -9.53
N PRO A 92 -11.40 2.94 -10.36
CA PRO A 92 -12.51 3.77 -9.91
C PRO A 92 -13.42 3.07 -8.90
N PHE A 93 -13.54 1.74 -8.96
CA PHE A 93 -14.36 0.95 -8.04
C PHE A 93 -13.78 0.82 -6.64
N ILE A 94 -12.63 1.43 -6.33
CA ILE A 94 -11.98 1.31 -5.03
C ILE A 94 -12.11 2.63 -4.25
N ALA A 95 -12.87 2.58 -3.14
CA ALA A 95 -13.15 3.71 -2.28
C ALA A 95 -11.94 4.13 -1.44
N SER A 96 -11.30 3.14 -0.81
CA SER A 96 -10.10 3.31 0.01
C SER A 96 -9.25 2.05 -0.06
N VAL A 97 -7.96 2.22 0.18
CA VAL A 97 -6.96 1.15 0.21
C VAL A 97 -6.00 1.44 1.35
N TYR A 98 -5.70 0.40 2.12
CA TYR A 98 -4.66 0.38 3.13
C TYR A 98 -3.75 -0.81 2.86
N VAL A 99 -2.46 -0.56 2.68
CA VAL A 99 -1.46 -1.62 2.44
C VAL A 99 -0.52 -1.68 3.62
N THR A 100 -0.40 -2.86 4.22
CA THR A 100 0.49 -3.12 5.36
C THR A 100 1.44 -4.26 5.08
N LYS A 101 2.70 -4.10 5.49
CA LYS A 101 3.69 -5.19 5.49
C LYS A 101 3.42 -6.11 6.67
N ARG A 102 3.32 -7.41 6.39
CA ARG A 102 3.29 -8.47 7.38
C ARG A 102 4.61 -9.24 7.27
N PHE A 103 5.59 -8.78 8.04
CA PHE A 103 6.89 -9.43 8.10
C PHE A 103 6.76 -10.90 8.53
N PRO A 104 7.66 -11.78 8.05
CA PRO A 104 8.80 -11.48 7.19
C PRO A 104 8.51 -11.51 5.68
N ALA A 105 7.36 -12.00 5.20
CA ALA A 105 7.19 -12.34 3.77
C ALA A 105 5.77 -12.15 3.20
N ALA A 106 4.93 -11.34 3.83
CA ALA A 106 3.55 -11.12 3.38
C ALA A 106 3.19 -9.63 3.30
N ILE A 107 2.26 -9.32 2.41
CA ILE A 107 1.60 -8.01 2.31
C ILE A 107 0.10 -8.22 2.50
N GLU A 108 -0.48 -7.41 3.35
CA GLU A 108 -1.91 -7.35 3.57
C GLU A 108 -2.46 -6.09 2.93
N ILE A 109 -3.50 -6.25 2.11
CA ILE A 109 -4.18 -5.19 1.40
C ILE A 109 -5.63 -5.21 1.86
N GLU A 110 -6.03 -4.16 2.55
CA GLU A 110 -7.42 -3.95 2.95
C GLU A 110 -8.04 -2.89 2.05
N ILE A 111 -9.11 -3.26 1.35
CA ILE A 111 -9.83 -2.38 0.44
C ILE A 111 -11.27 -2.18 0.88
N SER A 112 -11.80 -0.99 0.59
CA SER A 112 -13.23 -0.76 0.55
C SER A 112 -13.63 -0.51 -0.89
N GLU A 113 -14.62 -1.25 -1.38
CA GLU A 113 -15.14 -1.09 -2.74
C GLU A 113 -16.22 0.00 -2.79
N ARG A 114 -16.30 0.69 -3.92
CA ARG A 114 -17.44 1.56 -4.30
C ARG A 114 -18.44 0.71 -5.05
N LEU A 115 -19.69 0.71 -4.59
CA LEU A 115 -20.80 0.03 -5.27
C LEU A 115 -21.66 1.05 -6.01
N PRO A 116 -21.97 0.82 -7.29
CA PRO A 116 -22.87 1.69 -8.03
C PRO A 116 -24.30 1.56 -7.47
N VAL A 117 -25.02 2.67 -7.44
CA VAL A 117 -26.42 2.76 -7.00
C VAL A 117 -27.37 3.13 -8.13
N ALA A 118 -26.87 3.73 -9.20
CA ALA A 118 -27.63 4.06 -10.39
C ALA A 118 -26.74 4.02 -11.64
N TYR A 119 -27.38 3.79 -12.78
CA TYR A 119 -26.79 4.11 -14.08
C TYR A 119 -27.14 5.54 -14.46
N VAL A 120 -26.24 6.22 -15.16
CA VAL A 120 -26.49 7.55 -15.69
C VAL A 120 -26.32 7.52 -17.20
N ASN A 121 -27.41 7.83 -17.90
CA ASN A 121 -27.42 7.94 -19.35
C ASN A 121 -27.16 9.39 -19.75
N GLY A 122 -25.88 9.72 -19.93
CA GLY A 122 -25.42 11.03 -20.40
C GLY A 122 -24.92 10.96 -21.84
N THR A 123 -23.67 11.37 -22.08
CA THR A 123 -22.98 11.15 -23.36
C THR A 123 -22.63 9.69 -23.59
N GLU A 124 -22.30 8.99 -22.51
CA GLU A 124 -22.05 7.55 -22.48
C GLU A 124 -22.74 6.97 -21.25
N LEU A 125 -23.08 5.69 -21.30
CA LEU A 125 -23.67 4.99 -20.16
C LEU A 125 -22.59 4.74 -19.10
N MET A 126 -22.71 5.44 -17.97
CA MET A 126 -21.83 5.29 -16.83
C MET A 126 -22.63 4.86 -15.60
N SER A 127 -21.94 4.53 -14.52
CA SER A 127 -22.57 4.30 -13.22
C SER A 127 -22.14 5.35 -12.20
N VAL A 128 -22.90 5.49 -11.13
CA VAL A 128 -22.59 6.43 -10.04
C VAL A 128 -22.78 5.74 -8.70
N ASP A 129 -21.88 6.02 -7.75
CA ASP A 129 -22.00 5.52 -6.37
C ASP A 129 -22.92 6.40 -5.50
N SER A 130 -23.15 5.98 -4.25
CA SER A 130 -23.99 6.71 -3.29
C SER A 130 -23.46 8.09 -2.91
N LYS A 131 -22.21 8.41 -3.22
CA LYS A 131 -21.58 9.71 -2.96
C LYS A 131 -21.54 10.58 -4.22
N GLY A 132 -22.10 10.13 -5.34
CA GLY A 132 -22.03 10.87 -6.61
C GLY A 132 -20.69 10.70 -7.34
N VAL A 133 -19.88 9.70 -7.00
CA VAL A 133 -18.64 9.38 -7.72
C VAL A 133 -18.98 8.65 -9.00
N ILE A 134 -18.45 9.16 -10.11
CA ILE A 134 -18.63 8.59 -11.44
C ILE A 134 -17.81 7.32 -11.54
N LEU A 135 -18.44 6.23 -11.96
CA LEU A 135 -17.84 4.92 -12.13
C LEU A 135 -18.05 4.45 -13.58
N PRO A 136 -17.11 3.68 -14.15
CA PRO A 136 -17.34 3.06 -15.44
C PRO A 136 -18.47 2.04 -15.34
N LEU A 137 -18.96 1.55 -16.47
CA LEU A 137 -19.97 0.49 -16.44
C LEU A 137 -19.36 -0.78 -15.79
N PRO A 138 -20.01 -1.37 -14.78
CA PRO A 138 -19.54 -2.61 -14.18
C PRO A 138 -19.46 -3.70 -15.25
N LYS A 139 -18.39 -4.52 -15.23
CA LYS A 139 -18.32 -5.68 -16.13
C LYS A 139 -19.47 -6.64 -15.81
N SER A 140 -20.04 -7.22 -16.87
CA SER A 140 -21.30 -7.97 -16.85
C SER A 140 -21.36 -9.03 -15.73
N GLY A 141 -22.43 -9.03 -14.94
CA GLY A 141 -22.80 -10.13 -14.05
C GLY A 141 -23.16 -9.75 -12.61
N SER A 142 -22.58 -8.69 -12.04
CA SER A 142 -22.57 -8.52 -10.57
C SER A 142 -23.36 -7.34 -10.00
N VAL A 143 -23.84 -6.40 -10.83
CA VAL A 143 -24.86 -5.42 -10.41
C VAL A 143 -25.97 -5.34 -11.45
N ARG A 144 -27.09 -5.99 -11.14
CA ARG A 144 -28.32 -5.96 -11.94
C ARG A 144 -29.35 -5.13 -11.19
N ASP A 145 -30.32 -4.57 -11.92
CA ASP A 145 -31.48 -3.87 -11.35
C ASP A 145 -31.19 -2.53 -10.66
N LEU A 146 -30.26 -1.74 -11.20
CA LEU A 146 -30.10 -0.35 -10.79
C LEU A 146 -31.00 0.59 -11.61
N PRO A 147 -31.59 1.62 -10.99
CA PRO A 147 -32.33 2.64 -11.72
C PRO A 147 -31.42 3.39 -12.69
N VAL A 148 -32.01 3.90 -13.77
CA VAL A 148 -31.33 4.69 -14.79
C VAL A 148 -31.75 6.16 -14.67
N ILE A 149 -30.80 7.04 -14.39
CA ILE A 149 -30.97 8.49 -14.38
C ILE A 149 -30.74 9.01 -15.80
N THR A 150 -31.72 9.70 -16.36
CA THR A 150 -31.67 10.32 -17.69
C THR A 150 -31.80 11.84 -17.58
N GLY A 151 -31.64 12.57 -18.70
CA GLY A 151 -31.76 14.03 -18.73
C GLY A 151 -30.51 14.81 -18.32
N ILE A 152 -29.42 14.12 -17.96
CA ILE A 152 -28.13 14.73 -17.65
C ILE A 152 -27.36 14.96 -18.96
N LYS A 153 -27.42 16.18 -19.51
CA LYS A 153 -26.83 16.53 -20.82
C LYS A 153 -25.31 16.30 -20.92
N LYS A 154 -24.57 16.48 -19.82
CA LYS A 154 -23.13 16.25 -19.77
C LYS A 154 -22.72 15.75 -18.40
N LEU A 155 -22.17 14.54 -18.35
CA LEU A 155 -21.48 14.06 -17.16
C LEU A 155 -20.10 14.73 -17.12
N THR A 156 -19.94 15.74 -16.27
CA THR A 156 -18.65 16.42 -16.11
C THR A 156 -17.84 15.69 -15.03
N GLY A 157 -16.77 15.02 -15.44
CA GLY A 157 -15.82 14.36 -14.54
C GLY A 157 -15.23 13.09 -15.14
N LYS A 158 -14.10 12.65 -14.60
CA LYS A 158 -13.49 11.36 -14.97
C LYS A 158 -13.97 10.25 -14.03
N PRO A 159 -13.95 8.97 -14.44
CA PRO A 159 -14.18 7.86 -13.53
C PRO A 159 -13.29 7.97 -12.28
N GLY A 160 -13.89 7.75 -11.10
CA GLY A 160 -13.25 7.90 -9.79
C GLY A 160 -13.34 9.31 -9.19
N GLN A 161 -13.88 10.29 -9.92
CA GLN A 161 -14.15 11.65 -9.40
C GLN A 161 -15.62 11.83 -9.04
N GLN A 162 -15.87 12.63 -8.01
CA GLN A 162 -17.21 13.08 -7.68
C GLN A 162 -17.72 14.04 -8.75
N THR A 163 -18.97 13.87 -9.15
CA THR A 163 -19.63 14.78 -10.08
C THR A 163 -19.85 16.15 -9.43
N VAL A 164 -19.81 17.19 -10.26
CA VAL A 164 -20.15 18.58 -9.87
C VAL A 164 -21.59 18.95 -10.22
N ASN A 165 -22.37 18.02 -10.78
CA ASN A 165 -23.73 18.28 -11.20
C ASN A 165 -24.69 18.13 -10.00
N ASP A 166 -25.21 19.25 -9.51
CA ASP A 166 -26.12 19.29 -8.35
C ASP A 166 -27.38 18.46 -8.56
N THR A 167 -27.96 18.45 -9.76
CA THR A 167 -29.14 17.63 -10.08
C THR A 167 -28.84 16.15 -9.92
N LEU A 168 -27.65 15.71 -10.36
CA LEU A 168 -27.24 14.32 -10.21
C LEU A 168 -26.96 13.97 -8.75
N LEU A 169 -26.32 14.87 -7.99
CA LEU A 169 -26.09 14.67 -6.54
C LEU A 169 -27.42 14.54 -5.78
N GLN A 170 -28.39 15.41 -6.06
CA GLN A 170 -29.73 15.34 -5.45
C GLN A 170 -30.46 14.06 -5.84
N ALA A 171 -30.40 13.67 -7.12
CA ALA A 171 -31.03 12.43 -7.57
C ALA A 171 -30.45 11.20 -6.84
N VAL A 172 -29.12 11.13 -6.69
CA VAL A 172 -28.44 10.07 -5.92
C VAL A 172 -28.83 10.13 -4.44
N GLU A 173 -28.90 11.32 -3.85
CA GLU A 173 -29.32 11.48 -2.45
C GLU A 173 -30.74 10.94 -2.22
N ILE A 174 -31.68 11.23 -3.12
CA ILE A 174 -33.04 10.70 -3.05
C ILE A 174 -33.03 9.18 -3.15
N LEU A 175 -32.29 8.61 -4.12
CA LEU A 175 -32.18 7.16 -4.30
C LEU A 175 -31.58 6.44 -3.09
N THR A 176 -30.64 7.07 -2.39
CA THR A 176 -30.02 6.49 -1.20
C THR A 176 -30.92 6.56 0.04
N LYS A 177 -31.82 7.54 0.12
CA LYS A 177 -32.81 7.67 1.21
C LYS A 177 -34.04 6.80 1.00
N CYS A 178 -34.39 6.46 -0.23
CA CYS A 178 -35.49 5.53 -0.50
C CYS A 178 -35.14 4.12 0.00
N PRO A 179 -35.99 3.48 0.82
CA PRO A 179 -35.79 2.08 1.17
C PRO A 179 -35.80 1.25 -0.12
N LYS A 180 -34.85 0.32 -0.24
CA LYS A 180 -34.85 -0.69 -1.32
C LYS A 180 -36.04 -1.64 -1.09
N SER A 181 -37.24 -1.20 -1.44
CA SER A 181 -38.40 -2.06 -1.61
C SER A 181 -38.47 -2.44 -3.08
N LEU A 182 -37.89 -3.58 -3.42
CA LEU A 182 -38.22 -4.44 -4.56
C LEU A 182 -37.45 -5.76 -4.40
#